data_AF-A0A182FYH8-F1
#
_entry.id   AF-A0A182FYH8-F1
#
_cell.length_a   1.000
_cell.length_b   1.000
_cell.length_c   1.000
_cell.angle_alpha   90.00
_cell.angle_beta   90.00
_cell.angle_gamma   90.00
#
_symmetry.space_group_name_H-M   'P 1'
#
loop_
_entity.id
_entity.type
_entity.pdbx_description
1 polymer ?
#
loop_
_entity_poly.entity_id
_entity_poly.type
_entity_poly.pdbx_seq_one_letter_code
_entity_poly.pdbx_strand_id
1 'polypeptide(L)'
;MSTFEGLIPELPGTAIDRFEPGQRQRASAFFLSHCHTDHMRGLELDEVLPGPLYLSPVSAVFIRHRFPHHAHLVRTIAIGEQVTLAIHPVERGEKEYELTVRSIAAEHCPGSVMFFFETATQRILYTGDFRPSRRDGNTSKIRSLRPQIVYLDSTFLDPDYIHFPTRIQSAEKIVALCSQWLAEDKRNRVSLWLPAHCGSEDLFLSIFERMQEKIHITEKQRAPLLHFATLSDVLTDDATVRIHACQDHFSAFEESPEEDEMYHRLPKRLRQEPNINS
;
A
#
# COMPACT_ATOMS: atom_id res chain seq x y z
N MET A 1 -11.57 3.16 -6.83
CA MET A 1 -11.18 4.40 -6.11
C MET A 1 -11.93 4.46 -4.80
N SER A 2 -11.25 4.74 -3.69
CA SER A 2 -11.88 4.92 -2.37
C SER A 2 -12.86 6.11 -2.37
N THR A 3 -14.07 5.88 -1.87
CA THR A 3 -15.10 6.92 -1.63
C THR A 3 -14.96 7.58 -0.26
N PHE A 4 -14.02 7.13 0.57
CA PHE A 4 -13.78 7.71 1.87
C PHE A 4 -12.95 9.00 1.73
N GLU A 5 -13.50 10.10 2.25
CA GLU A 5 -12.92 11.45 2.12
C GLU A 5 -11.86 11.75 3.19
N GLY A 6 -11.47 10.76 3.99
CA GLY A 6 -10.37 10.88 4.96
C GLY A 6 -10.71 11.60 6.25
N LEU A 7 -11.98 11.93 6.51
CA LEU A 7 -12.45 12.44 7.79
C LEU A 7 -13.32 11.39 8.47
N ILE A 8 -13.04 11.10 9.74
CA ILE A 8 -13.82 10.17 10.56
C ILE A 8 -14.76 11.01 11.43
N PRO A 9 -16.08 11.03 11.18
CA PRO A 9 -17.03 11.86 11.93
C PRO A 9 -16.99 11.64 13.45
N GLU A 10 -16.67 10.42 13.89
CA GLU A 10 -16.55 10.05 15.30
C GLU A 10 -15.22 10.48 15.94
N LEU A 11 -14.26 10.93 15.13
CA LEU A 11 -12.94 11.43 15.56
C LEU A 11 -12.70 12.84 14.96
N PRO A 12 -13.50 13.84 15.34
CA PRO A 12 -13.32 15.19 14.83
C PRO A 12 -11.93 15.73 15.14
N GLY A 13 -11.38 16.57 14.26
CA GLY A 13 -9.99 17.03 14.38
C GLY A 13 -8.94 16.04 13.87
N THR A 14 -9.34 14.90 13.30
CA THR A 14 -8.41 13.94 12.66
C THR A 14 -8.68 13.82 11.16
N ALA A 15 -7.62 13.61 10.39
CA ALA A 15 -7.71 13.21 8.99
C ALA A 15 -6.78 12.02 8.70
N ILE A 16 -7.18 11.15 7.79
CA ILE A 16 -6.43 9.95 7.42
C ILE A 16 -6.49 9.70 5.92
N ASP A 17 -5.33 9.43 5.29
CA ASP A 17 -5.15 9.06 3.88
C ASP A 17 -5.69 10.07 2.83
N ARG A 18 -6.19 11.23 3.27
CA ARG A 18 -6.55 12.39 2.45
C ARG A 18 -6.06 13.64 3.15
N PHE A 19 -5.37 14.50 2.41
CA PHE A 19 -4.68 15.68 2.94
C PHE A 19 -4.94 16.91 2.08
N GLU A 20 -6.04 16.92 1.35
CA GLU A 20 -6.46 18.05 0.52
C GLU A 20 -6.93 19.22 1.41
N PRO A 21 -7.13 20.43 0.86
CA PRO A 21 -7.46 21.62 1.66
C PRO A 21 -8.67 21.44 2.59
N GLY A 22 -9.67 20.65 2.17
CA GLY A 22 -10.85 20.36 2.99
C GLY A 22 -10.52 19.61 4.29
N GLN A 23 -9.60 18.63 4.24
CA GLN A 23 -9.15 17.89 5.42
C GLN A 23 -8.25 18.76 6.30
N ARG A 24 -7.34 19.52 5.68
CA ARG A 24 -6.41 20.42 6.39
C ARG A 24 -7.13 21.48 7.23
N GLN A 25 -8.26 21.98 6.76
CA GLN A 25 -9.07 22.97 7.50
C GLN A 25 -9.83 22.38 8.69
N ARG A 26 -9.98 21.05 8.76
CA ARG A 26 -10.83 20.37 9.76
C ARG A 26 -10.06 19.47 10.72
N ALA A 27 -8.78 19.24 10.47
CA ALA A 27 -7.94 18.34 11.26
C ALA A 27 -6.71 19.04 11.85
N SER A 28 -6.39 18.67 13.10
CA SER A 28 -5.17 19.04 13.81
C SER A 28 -4.18 17.87 13.92
N ALA A 29 -4.60 16.65 13.61
CA ALA A 29 -3.75 15.45 13.57
C ALA A 29 -4.03 14.63 12.32
N PHE A 30 -2.97 14.16 11.67
CA PHE A 30 -3.04 13.48 10.39
C PHE A 30 -2.49 12.06 10.51
N PHE A 31 -3.07 11.11 9.81
CA PHE A 31 -2.64 9.71 9.79
C PHE A 31 -2.43 9.24 8.35
N LEU A 32 -1.40 8.43 8.12
CA LEU A 32 -1.16 7.79 6.83
C LEU A 32 -1.00 6.29 7.03
N SER A 33 -1.89 5.50 6.44
CA SER A 33 -1.89 4.04 6.53
C SER A 33 -0.75 3.41 5.74
N HIS A 34 -0.47 3.93 4.53
CA HIS A 34 0.59 3.46 3.65
C HIS A 34 0.90 4.47 2.53
N CYS A 35 1.96 4.21 1.74
CA CYS A 35 2.49 5.18 0.77
C CYS A 35 2.07 4.92 -0.69
N HIS A 36 0.81 4.53 -0.94
CA HIS A 36 0.24 4.55 -2.29
C HIS A 36 -0.32 5.93 -2.64
N THR A 37 -0.25 6.29 -3.93
CA THR A 37 -0.51 7.65 -4.41
C THR A 37 -1.94 8.11 -4.09
N ASP A 38 -2.92 7.22 -4.20
CA ASP A 38 -4.31 7.51 -3.91
C ASP A 38 -4.61 7.67 -2.42
N HIS A 39 -3.71 7.28 -1.51
CA HIS A 39 -3.77 7.54 -0.07
C HIS A 39 -2.91 8.73 0.38
N MET A 40 -2.23 9.41 -0.55
CA MET A 40 -1.34 10.54 -0.25
C MET A 40 -1.82 11.87 -0.86
N ARG A 41 -3.04 11.90 -1.41
CA ARG A 41 -3.57 13.10 -2.09
C ARG A 41 -3.53 14.32 -1.18
N GLY A 42 -2.96 15.40 -1.68
CA GLY A 42 -2.76 16.65 -0.96
C GLY A 42 -1.44 16.74 -0.20
N LEU A 43 -0.62 15.68 -0.06
CA LEU A 43 0.73 15.81 0.52
C LEU A 43 1.71 16.53 -0.42
N GLU A 44 1.44 16.48 -1.73
CA GLU A 44 2.19 17.16 -2.78
C GLU A 44 2.07 18.69 -2.75
N LEU A 45 1.10 19.24 -2.01
CA LEU A 45 0.95 20.68 -1.86
C LEU A 45 2.15 21.27 -1.11
N ASP A 46 2.63 22.44 -1.54
CA ASP A 46 3.77 23.15 -0.93
C ASP A 46 3.51 23.55 0.52
N GLU A 47 2.26 23.86 0.85
CA GLU A 47 1.84 24.15 2.21
C GLU A 47 2.08 22.93 3.11
N VAL A 48 2.76 23.14 4.22
CA VAL A 48 2.95 22.09 5.23
C VAL A 48 1.63 21.74 5.91
N LEU A 49 1.47 20.49 6.36
CA LEU A 49 0.29 20.12 7.14
C LEU A 49 0.18 21.00 8.40
N PRO A 50 -1.03 21.39 8.81
CA PRO A 50 -1.23 22.22 10.01
C PRO A 50 -1.00 21.46 11.33
N GLY A 51 -0.59 20.19 11.26
CA GLY A 51 -0.39 19.32 12.42
C GLY A 51 0.51 18.12 12.12
N PRO A 52 0.84 17.31 13.14
CA PRO A 52 1.67 16.13 12.99
C PRO A 52 1.04 15.07 12.08
N LEU A 53 1.89 14.38 11.32
CA LEU A 53 1.53 13.24 10.48
C LEU A 53 2.03 11.94 11.12
N TYR A 54 1.11 11.09 11.57
CA TYR A 54 1.36 9.80 12.20
C TYR A 54 1.33 8.66 11.20
N LEU A 55 2.37 7.84 11.18
CA LEU A 55 2.50 6.72 10.24
C LEU A 55 3.50 5.67 10.73
N SER A 56 3.69 4.58 9.99
CA SER A 56 4.71 3.58 10.33
C SER A 56 6.14 4.10 10.13
N PRO A 57 7.16 3.56 10.83
CA PRO A 57 8.56 3.91 10.59
C PRO A 57 9.01 3.69 9.14
N VAL A 58 8.48 2.66 8.49
CA VAL A 58 8.76 2.35 7.08
C VAL A 58 8.18 3.43 6.18
N SER A 59 6.91 3.78 6.34
CA SER A 59 6.28 4.87 5.59
C SER A 59 6.99 6.21 5.80
N ALA A 60 7.63 6.42 6.96
CA ALA A 60 8.34 7.67 7.26
C ALA A 60 9.58 7.86 6.40
N VAL A 61 10.23 6.77 6.00
CA VAL A 61 11.33 6.81 5.03
C VAL A 61 10.82 7.33 3.69
N PHE A 62 9.73 6.75 3.18
CA PHE A 62 9.13 7.16 1.91
C PHE A 62 8.65 8.62 1.94
N ILE A 63 7.96 9.04 2.99
CA ILE A 63 7.45 10.41 3.13
C ILE A 63 8.60 11.42 3.23
N ARG A 64 9.65 11.15 4.00
CA ARG A 64 10.80 12.06 4.11
C ARG A 64 11.55 12.22 2.79
N HIS A 65 11.61 11.17 1.98
CA HIS A 65 12.24 11.22 0.67
C HIS A 65 11.35 11.92 -0.38
N ARG A 66 10.04 11.63 -0.39
CA ARG A 66 9.11 12.13 -1.42
C ARG A 66 8.57 13.53 -1.12
N PHE A 67 8.35 13.85 0.15
CA PHE A 67 7.79 15.12 0.62
C PHE A 67 8.64 15.69 1.78
N PRO A 68 9.89 16.08 1.51
CA PRO A 68 10.83 16.50 2.55
C PRO A 68 10.35 17.72 3.35
N HIS A 69 9.48 18.56 2.78
CA HIS A 69 8.87 19.70 3.47
C HIS A 69 8.00 19.30 4.66
N HIS A 70 7.41 18.10 4.66
CA HIS A 70 6.63 17.56 5.80
C HIS A 70 7.49 16.80 6.83
N ALA A 71 8.80 16.63 6.60
CA ALA A 71 9.64 15.74 7.41
C ALA A 71 9.64 16.05 8.92
N HIS A 72 9.55 17.32 9.29
CA HIS A 72 9.52 17.80 10.68
C HIS A 72 8.20 17.48 11.41
N LEU A 73 7.12 17.21 10.66
CA LEU A 73 5.79 16.86 11.17
C LEU A 73 5.60 15.36 11.35
N VAL A 74 6.45 14.54 10.72
CA VAL A 74 6.35 13.08 10.77
C VAL A 74 6.55 12.57 12.20
N ARG A 75 5.62 11.75 12.67
CA ARG A 75 5.66 11.00 13.92
C ARG A 75 5.42 9.53 13.60
N THR A 76 6.21 8.65 14.18
CA THR A 76 6.15 7.22 13.86
C THR A 76 5.46 6.44 14.97
N ILE A 77 4.59 5.50 14.59
CA ILE A 77 3.99 4.51 15.49
C ILE A 77 4.40 3.14 14.94
N ALA A 78 5.32 2.44 15.61
CA ALA A 78 5.77 1.14 15.11
C ALA A 78 4.64 0.10 15.22
N ILE A 79 4.66 -0.92 14.35
CA ILE A 79 3.61 -1.95 14.30
C ILE A 79 3.44 -2.60 15.67
N GLY A 80 2.22 -2.55 16.21
CA GLY A 80 1.87 -3.13 17.50
C GLY A 80 2.01 -2.20 18.69
N GLU A 81 2.65 -1.03 18.51
CA GLU A 81 2.71 0.01 19.52
C GLU A 81 1.41 0.82 19.60
N GLN A 82 1.31 1.59 20.68
CA GLN A 82 0.23 2.54 20.90
C GLN A 82 0.77 3.89 21.38
N VAL A 83 0.05 4.96 21.05
CA VAL A 83 0.30 6.31 21.55
C VAL A 83 -1.02 6.94 21.99
N THR A 84 -0.98 7.84 22.97
CA THR A 84 -2.16 8.63 23.38
C THR A 84 -1.90 10.09 23.02
N LEU A 85 -2.86 10.70 22.34
CA LEU A 85 -2.77 12.02 21.75
C LEU A 85 -3.88 12.91 22.33
N ALA A 86 -3.56 14.17 22.58
CA ALA A 86 -4.57 15.21 22.77
C ALA A 86 -4.99 15.74 21.40
N ILE A 87 -6.27 15.61 21.05
CA ILE A 87 -6.82 16.11 19.79
C ILE A 87 -7.60 17.39 20.08
N HIS A 88 -7.29 18.45 19.32
CA HIS A 88 -7.97 19.74 19.40
C HIS A 88 -8.79 19.94 18.12
N PRO A 89 -10.09 19.65 18.15
CA PRO A 89 -10.91 19.83 16.96
C PRO A 89 -10.95 21.29 16.51
N VAL A 90 -11.02 21.49 15.19
CA VAL A 90 -10.98 22.83 14.59
C VAL A 90 -12.36 23.50 14.60
N GLU A 91 -13.45 22.71 14.62
CA GLU A 91 -14.82 23.21 14.56
C GLU A 91 -15.27 23.79 15.92
N ARG A 92 -16.05 24.89 15.89
CA ARG A 92 -16.52 25.56 17.11
C ARG A 92 -17.51 24.70 17.88
N GLY A 93 -17.22 24.45 19.16
CA GLY A 93 -18.13 23.77 20.09
C GLY A 93 -17.70 22.35 20.44
N GLU A 94 -16.74 21.80 19.70
CA GLU A 94 -16.11 20.53 20.04
C GLU A 94 -15.03 20.74 21.10
N LYS A 95 -14.96 19.80 22.06
CA LYS A 95 -13.99 19.84 23.15
C LYS A 95 -12.79 18.99 22.79
N GLU A 96 -11.63 19.41 23.28
CA GLU A 96 -10.45 18.57 23.29
C GLU A 96 -10.74 17.21 23.91
N TYR A 97 -10.17 16.16 23.32
CA TYR A 97 -10.32 14.80 23.81
C TYR A 97 -9.02 14.00 23.64
N GLU A 98 -8.90 12.96 24.46
CA GLU A 98 -7.80 12.00 24.34
C GLU A 98 -8.14 10.92 23.31
N LEU A 99 -7.20 10.68 22.41
CA LEU A 99 -7.25 9.63 21.39
C LEU A 99 -6.08 8.68 21.59
N THR A 100 -6.38 7.42 21.93
CA THR A 100 -5.39 6.35 21.91
C THR A 100 -5.39 5.71 20.52
N VAL A 101 -4.22 5.64 19.91
CA VAL A 101 -4.00 5.08 18.58
C VAL A 101 -3.08 3.88 18.70
N ARG A 102 -3.51 2.72 18.22
CA ARG A 102 -2.69 1.51 18.10
C ARG A 102 -2.51 1.14 16.63
N SER A 103 -1.28 0.87 16.23
CA SER A 103 -1.00 0.37 14.89
C SER A 103 -1.07 -1.17 14.83
N ILE A 104 -1.56 -1.70 13.72
CA ILE A 104 -1.64 -3.14 13.44
C ILE A 104 -1.15 -3.35 12.00
N ALA A 105 -0.43 -4.45 11.72
CA ALA A 105 0.02 -4.72 10.36
C ALA A 105 -1.18 -4.91 9.41
N ALA A 106 -1.23 -4.18 8.29
CA ALA A 106 -2.25 -4.36 7.26
C ALA A 106 -1.86 -5.41 6.21
N GLU A 107 -0.56 -5.71 6.12
CA GLU A 107 0.03 -6.67 5.17
C GLU A 107 -0.26 -6.36 3.69
N HIS A 108 -0.53 -5.10 3.35
CA HIS A 108 -0.77 -4.67 1.97
C HIS A 108 0.53 -4.42 1.21
N CYS A 109 1.38 -3.57 1.76
CA CYS A 109 2.71 -3.24 1.26
C CYS A 109 3.67 -2.94 2.44
N PRO A 110 4.99 -2.76 2.21
CA PRO A 110 5.91 -2.39 3.28
C PRO A 110 5.47 -1.13 4.02
N GLY A 111 5.35 -1.25 5.34
CA GLY A 111 4.91 -0.15 6.20
C GLY A 111 3.40 0.07 6.28
N SER A 112 2.61 -0.72 5.56
CA SER A 112 1.14 -0.62 5.65
C SER A 112 0.62 -1.00 7.03
N VAL A 113 -0.21 -0.12 7.59
CA VAL A 113 -0.82 -0.29 8.91
C VAL A 113 -2.32 -0.01 8.89
N MET A 114 -3.05 -0.82 9.65
CA MET A 114 -4.36 -0.46 10.16
C MET A 114 -4.17 0.39 11.42
N PHE A 115 -5.08 1.34 11.65
CA PHE A 115 -5.14 2.11 12.89
C PHE A 115 -6.37 1.72 13.69
N PHE A 116 -6.14 1.31 14.94
CA PHE A 116 -7.20 1.18 15.93
C PHE A 116 -7.21 2.42 16.81
N PHE A 117 -8.31 3.15 16.74
CA PHE A 117 -8.57 4.38 17.46
C PHE A 117 -9.51 4.10 18.64
N GLU A 118 -9.15 4.59 19.82
CA GLU A 118 -9.93 4.45 21.03
C GLU A 118 -10.04 5.79 21.75
N THR A 119 -11.26 6.24 21.99
CA THR A 119 -11.60 7.35 22.87
C THR A 119 -12.39 6.81 24.07
N ALA A 120 -12.84 7.70 24.96
CA ALA A 120 -13.73 7.32 26.07
C ALA A 120 -15.05 6.66 25.59
N THR A 121 -15.49 6.96 24.36
CA THR A 121 -16.81 6.52 23.84
C THR A 121 -16.73 5.73 22.54
N GLN A 122 -15.62 5.79 21.80
CA GLN A 122 -15.51 5.22 20.47
C GLN A 122 -14.36 4.21 20.38
N ARG A 123 -14.59 3.15 19.59
CA ARG A 123 -13.60 2.13 19.28
C ARG A 123 -13.66 1.83 17.79
N ILE A 124 -12.75 2.41 17.02
CA ILE A 124 -12.82 2.47 15.56
C ILE A 124 -11.60 1.75 15.00
N LEU A 125 -11.82 0.87 14.02
CA LEU A 125 -10.74 0.31 13.22
C LEU A 125 -10.78 0.91 11.83
N TYR A 126 -9.70 1.58 11.43
CA TYR A 126 -9.45 1.97 10.05
C TYR A 126 -8.46 0.99 9.44
N THR A 127 -8.85 0.26 8.40
CA THR A 127 -7.99 -0.78 7.83
C THR A 127 -6.89 -0.21 6.93
N GLY A 128 -7.12 0.97 6.33
CA GLY A 128 -6.44 1.32 5.08
C GLY A 128 -6.66 0.20 4.06
N ASP A 129 -5.76 0.09 3.10
CA ASP A 129 -5.71 -1.12 2.27
C ASP A 129 -5.07 -2.24 3.06
N PHE A 130 -5.68 -3.43 3.02
CA PHE A 130 -5.23 -4.56 3.82
C PHE A 130 -5.46 -5.90 3.13
N ARG A 131 -4.58 -6.85 3.40
CA ARG A 131 -4.77 -8.25 2.99
C ARG A 131 -4.12 -9.17 4.02
N PRO A 132 -4.70 -9.24 5.24
CA PRO A 132 -4.09 -9.97 6.34
C PRO A 132 -3.99 -11.46 6.04
N SER A 133 -2.86 -12.06 6.37
CA SER A 133 -2.65 -13.48 6.31
C SER A 133 -3.27 -14.15 7.54
N ARG A 134 -3.66 -15.41 7.41
CA ARG A 134 -4.11 -16.21 8.56
C ARG A 134 -2.98 -16.51 9.55
N ARG A 135 -1.71 -16.29 9.17
CA ARG A 135 -0.53 -16.71 9.95
C ARG A 135 -0.16 -15.71 11.04
N ASP A 136 -0.37 -14.41 10.80
CA ASP A 136 0.16 -13.36 11.68
C ASP A 136 -0.76 -13.03 12.87
N GLY A 137 -1.82 -13.82 13.07
CA GLY A 137 -2.73 -13.66 14.21
C GLY A 137 -3.54 -12.37 14.19
N ASN A 138 -3.45 -11.56 13.12
CA ASN A 138 -4.13 -10.27 12.97
C ASN A 138 -5.63 -10.38 13.26
N THR A 139 -6.30 -11.44 12.76
CA THR A 139 -7.71 -11.70 13.05
C THR A 139 -8.00 -11.83 14.55
N SER A 140 -7.15 -12.54 15.29
CA SER A 140 -7.32 -12.69 16.75
C SER A 140 -7.08 -11.38 17.49
N LYS A 141 -6.09 -10.59 17.05
CA LYS A 141 -5.76 -9.28 17.62
C LYS A 141 -6.89 -8.27 17.39
N ILE A 142 -7.41 -8.19 16.17
CA ILE A 142 -8.57 -7.34 15.84
C ILE A 142 -9.78 -7.78 16.68
N ARG A 143 -10.03 -9.09 16.79
CA ARG A 143 -11.15 -9.63 17.58
C ARG A 143 -11.03 -9.31 19.08
N SER A 144 -9.83 -9.33 19.65
CA SER A 144 -9.63 -8.93 21.05
C SER A 144 -9.82 -7.43 21.26
N LEU A 145 -9.53 -6.62 20.25
CA LEU A 145 -9.78 -5.18 20.30
C LEU A 145 -11.26 -4.83 20.25
N ARG A 146 -12.14 -5.71 19.74
CA ARG A 146 -13.61 -5.49 19.67
C ARG A 146 -13.98 -4.08 19.14
N PRO A 147 -13.59 -3.74 17.90
CA PRO A 147 -14.00 -2.48 17.28
C PRO A 147 -15.53 -2.42 17.18
N GLN A 148 -16.08 -1.23 17.38
CA GLN A 148 -17.50 -0.92 17.24
C GLN A 148 -17.81 -0.42 15.82
N ILE A 149 -16.88 0.33 15.24
CA ILE A 149 -16.98 0.88 13.87
C ILE A 149 -15.75 0.42 13.09
N VAL A 150 -15.96 0.05 11.84
CA VAL A 150 -14.87 -0.37 10.94
C VAL A 150 -14.97 0.41 9.63
N TYR A 151 -13.92 1.17 9.32
CA TYR A 151 -13.67 1.72 7.98
C TYR A 151 -12.85 0.70 7.22
N LEU A 152 -13.53 0.01 6.32
CA LEU A 152 -13.05 -1.22 5.68
C LEU A 152 -12.63 -0.96 4.24
N ASP A 153 -11.46 -1.45 3.85
CA ASP A 153 -11.11 -1.67 2.45
C ASP A 153 -12.04 -2.73 1.85
N SER A 154 -12.83 -2.27 0.90
CA SER A 154 -13.89 -3.01 0.22
C SER A 154 -13.52 -3.28 -1.24
N THR A 155 -12.25 -3.17 -1.62
CA THR A 155 -11.76 -3.32 -3.01
C THR A 155 -12.30 -4.58 -3.70
N PHE A 156 -12.37 -5.70 -2.96
CA PHE A 156 -12.87 -6.98 -3.46
C PHE A 156 -14.12 -7.46 -2.69
N LEU A 157 -14.94 -6.54 -2.18
CA LEU A 157 -16.18 -6.88 -1.48
C LEU A 157 -17.32 -7.18 -2.47
N ASP A 158 -17.10 -8.19 -3.32
CA ASP A 158 -18.06 -8.67 -4.31
C ASP A 158 -18.03 -10.21 -4.38
N PRO A 159 -19.18 -10.90 -4.55
CA PRO A 159 -19.23 -12.36 -4.71
C PRO A 159 -18.38 -12.93 -5.85
N ASP A 160 -18.03 -12.15 -6.86
CA ASP A 160 -17.15 -12.61 -7.94
C ASP A 160 -15.68 -12.80 -7.46
N TYR A 161 -15.34 -12.25 -6.29
CA TYR A 161 -14.00 -12.28 -5.70
C TYR A 161 -13.89 -13.16 -4.44
N ILE A 162 -14.70 -14.23 -4.34
CA ILE A 162 -14.69 -15.14 -3.17
C ILE A 162 -13.32 -15.83 -2.97
N HIS A 163 -12.57 -16.07 -4.05
CA HIS A 163 -11.32 -16.81 -4.00
C HIS A 163 -10.18 -16.11 -4.72
N PHE A 164 -9.09 -15.90 -3.98
CA PHE A 164 -7.79 -15.51 -4.54
C PHE A 164 -6.73 -16.56 -4.20
N PRO A 165 -5.74 -16.79 -5.09
CA PRO A 165 -4.54 -17.52 -4.70
C PRO A 165 -3.84 -16.80 -3.54
N THR A 166 -3.18 -17.57 -2.68
CA THR A 166 -2.32 -16.99 -1.63
C THR A 166 -1.12 -16.26 -2.24
N ARG A 167 -0.50 -15.34 -1.49
CA ARG A 167 0.74 -14.67 -1.93
C ARG A 167 1.82 -15.67 -2.36
N ILE A 168 1.95 -16.75 -1.60
CA ILE A 168 2.92 -17.83 -1.87
C ILE A 168 2.61 -18.50 -3.21
N GLN A 169 1.36 -18.92 -3.43
CA GLN A 169 0.95 -19.55 -4.69
C GLN A 169 1.13 -18.62 -5.90
N SER A 170 0.79 -17.34 -5.77
CA SER A 170 1.02 -16.33 -6.82
C SER A 170 2.51 -16.17 -7.13
N ALA A 171 3.35 -16.03 -6.10
CA ALA A 171 4.79 -15.88 -6.26
C ALA A 171 5.42 -17.13 -6.90
N GLU A 172 5.06 -18.33 -6.43
CA GLU A 172 5.53 -19.60 -7.01
C GLU A 172 5.18 -19.71 -8.50
N LYS A 173 3.97 -19.31 -8.89
CA LYS A 173 3.57 -19.32 -10.29
C LYS A 173 4.37 -18.33 -11.13
N ILE A 174 4.58 -17.11 -10.64
CA ILE A 174 5.38 -16.09 -11.34
C ILE A 174 6.83 -16.56 -11.50
N VAL A 175 7.43 -17.10 -10.44
CA VAL A 175 8.80 -17.64 -10.47
C VAL A 175 8.92 -18.78 -11.49
N ALA A 176 7.97 -19.71 -11.51
CA ALA A 176 7.98 -20.81 -12.47
C ALA A 176 7.94 -20.30 -13.92
N LEU A 177 7.09 -19.30 -14.21
CA LEU A 177 7.00 -18.69 -15.55
C LEU A 177 8.29 -17.96 -15.93
N CYS A 178 8.86 -17.17 -15.01
CA CYS A 178 10.12 -16.48 -15.25
C CYS A 178 11.26 -17.48 -15.51
N SER A 179 11.37 -18.51 -14.67
CA SER A 179 12.41 -19.53 -14.79
C SER A 179 12.32 -20.29 -16.12
N GLN A 180 11.12 -20.72 -16.51
CA GLN A 180 10.90 -21.39 -17.78
C GLN A 180 11.33 -20.50 -18.96
N TRP A 181 10.84 -19.26 -18.99
CA TRP A 181 11.15 -18.32 -20.09
C TRP A 181 12.65 -18.00 -20.18
N LEU A 182 13.32 -17.76 -19.05
CA LEU A 182 14.73 -17.42 -19.04
C LEU A 182 15.64 -18.61 -19.39
N ALA A 183 15.18 -19.85 -19.19
CA ALA A 183 15.91 -21.07 -19.52
C ALA A 183 15.89 -21.39 -21.03
N GLU A 184 14.89 -20.92 -21.78
CA GLU A 184 14.73 -21.21 -23.21
C GLU A 184 15.83 -20.58 -24.08
N ASP A 185 16.24 -19.34 -23.79
CA ASP A 185 17.31 -18.64 -24.50
C ASP A 185 17.99 -17.66 -23.54
N LYS A 186 19.33 -17.55 -23.58
CA LYS A 186 20.11 -16.61 -22.74
C LYS A 186 19.80 -15.14 -23.02
N ARG A 187 19.22 -14.82 -24.19
CA ARG A 187 18.80 -13.48 -24.59
C ARG A 187 17.42 -13.11 -24.04
N ASN A 188 16.64 -14.07 -23.57
CA ASN A 188 15.31 -13.80 -23.03
C ASN A 188 15.43 -12.88 -21.81
N ARG A 189 14.49 -11.94 -21.72
CA ARG A 189 14.31 -11.02 -20.58
C ARG A 189 12.88 -11.08 -20.10
N VAL A 190 12.67 -10.79 -18.83
CA VAL A 190 11.36 -10.65 -18.19
C VAL A 190 11.18 -9.18 -17.81
N SER A 191 10.01 -8.63 -18.16
CA SER A 191 9.56 -7.34 -17.66
C SER A 191 8.35 -7.56 -16.74
N LEU A 192 8.49 -7.16 -15.48
CA LEU A 192 7.45 -7.19 -14.46
C LEU A 192 6.74 -5.85 -14.47
N TRP A 193 5.50 -5.85 -14.92
CA TRP A 193 4.65 -4.66 -14.87
C TRP A 193 3.92 -4.63 -13.52
N LEU A 194 4.25 -3.61 -12.71
CA LEU A 194 3.80 -3.52 -11.34
C LEU A 194 2.73 -2.45 -11.20
N PRO A 195 1.65 -2.72 -10.46
CA PRO A 195 0.52 -1.79 -10.33
C PRO A 195 0.85 -0.57 -9.47
N ALA A 196 1.91 -0.63 -8.66
CA ALA A 196 2.31 0.45 -7.77
C ALA A 196 3.83 0.48 -7.57
N HIS A 197 4.33 1.62 -7.09
CA HIS A 197 5.76 1.80 -6.81
C HIS A 197 6.26 1.01 -5.59
N CYS A 198 5.37 0.59 -4.69
CA CYS A 198 5.67 -0.28 -3.55
C CYS A 198 4.58 -1.34 -3.37
N GLY A 199 4.92 -2.47 -2.74
CA GLY A 199 4.02 -3.62 -2.52
C GLY A 199 4.42 -4.91 -3.27
N SER A 200 5.48 -4.88 -4.07
CA SER A 200 5.99 -6.05 -4.82
C SER A 200 7.30 -6.61 -4.25
N GLU A 201 7.76 -6.09 -3.12
CA GLU A 201 9.05 -6.42 -2.51
C GLU A 201 9.15 -7.90 -2.12
N ASP A 202 8.06 -8.49 -1.59
CA ASP A 202 7.99 -9.93 -1.29
C ASP A 202 8.09 -10.81 -2.55
N LEU A 203 7.55 -10.32 -3.68
CA LEU A 203 7.69 -11.00 -4.97
C LEU A 203 9.15 -10.94 -5.44
N PHE A 204 9.80 -9.78 -5.30
CA PHE A 204 11.22 -9.63 -5.66
C PHE A 204 12.12 -10.56 -4.86
N LEU A 205 11.91 -10.61 -3.54
CA LEU A 205 12.59 -11.57 -2.64
C LEU A 205 12.33 -13.00 -3.11
N SER A 206 11.08 -13.36 -3.37
CA SER A 206 10.70 -14.70 -3.82
C SER A 206 11.36 -15.13 -5.14
N ILE A 207 11.53 -14.19 -6.08
CA ILE A 207 12.24 -14.39 -7.35
C ILE A 207 13.72 -14.57 -7.09
N PHE A 208 14.35 -13.67 -6.35
CA PHE A 208 15.78 -13.71 -6.07
C PHE A 208 16.18 -14.97 -5.29
N GLU A 209 15.45 -15.35 -4.24
CA GLU A 209 15.73 -16.55 -3.46
C GLU A 209 15.73 -17.83 -4.32
N ARG A 210 14.78 -17.94 -5.25
CA ARG A 210 14.59 -19.16 -6.07
C ARG A 210 15.41 -19.19 -7.35
N MET A 211 15.75 -18.03 -7.91
CA MET A 211 16.41 -17.94 -9.22
C MET A 211 17.83 -17.39 -9.13
N GLN A 212 18.20 -16.74 -8.02
CA GLN A 212 19.47 -16.03 -7.84
C GLN A 212 19.73 -14.96 -8.91
N GLU A 213 18.65 -14.43 -9.50
CA GLU A 213 18.65 -13.37 -10.50
C GLU A 213 18.26 -12.05 -9.83
N LYS A 214 19.11 -11.02 -9.98
CA LYS A 214 18.80 -9.67 -9.50
C LYS A 214 17.74 -9.01 -10.38
N ILE A 215 16.99 -8.10 -9.80
CA ILE A 215 15.89 -7.40 -10.46
C ILE A 215 16.29 -5.95 -10.71
N HIS A 216 16.26 -5.55 -11.98
CA HIS A 216 16.56 -4.19 -12.38
C HIS A 216 15.41 -3.24 -12.03
N ILE A 217 15.72 -2.17 -11.30
CA ILE A 217 14.85 -1.02 -11.06
C ILE A 217 15.64 0.27 -11.30
N THR A 218 14.95 1.37 -11.56
CA THR A 218 15.64 2.66 -11.78
C THR A 218 16.27 3.17 -10.48
N GLU A 219 17.32 3.99 -10.58
CA GLU A 219 17.94 4.63 -9.40
C GLU A 219 16.91 5.38 -8.55
N LYS A 220 15.97 6.08 -9.21
CA LYS A 220 14.87 6.79 -8.56
C LYS A 220 13.94 5.86 -7.77
N GLN A 221 13.62 4.68 -8.31
CA GLN A 221 12.83 3.66 -7.60
C GLN A 221 13.63 3.02 -6.46
N ARG A 222 14.95 2.89 -6.64
CA ARG A 222 15.85 2.21 -5.70
C ARG A 222 16.11 3.04 -4.44
N ALA A 223 16.23 4.36 -4.55
CA ALA A 223 16.59 5.25 -3.45
C ALA A 223 15.80 5.00 -2.13
N PRO A 224 14.45 4.99 -2.11
CA PRO A 224 13.71 4.71 -0.87
C PRO A 224 13.80 3.25 -0.41
N LEU A 225 14.08 2.32 -1.32
CA LEU A 225 14.15 0.88 -1.02
C LEU A 225 15.51 0.45 -0.46
N LEU A 226 16.58 1.23 -0.66
CA LEU A 226 17.91 0.97 -0.08
C LEU A 226 17.92 0.96 1.45
N HIS A 227 16.91 1.57 2.09
CA HIS A 227 16.76 1.53 3.55
C HIS A 227 16.34 0.14 4.07
N PHE A 228 15.93 -0.78 3.20
CA PHE A 228 15.65 -2.18 3.55
C PHE A 228 16.86 -3.04 3.17
N ALA A 229 17.69 -3.39 4.16
CA ALA A 229 18.88 -4.21 3.95
C ALA A 229 18.58 -5.55 3.24
N THR A 230 17.37 -6.10 3.43
CA THR A 230 16.93 -7.32 2.74
C THR A 230 16.79 -7.16 1.22
N LEU A 231 16.60 -5.94 0.72
CA LEU A 231 16.42 -5.67 -0.70
C LEU A 231 17.70 -5.22 -1.41
N SER A 232 18.77 -4.92 -0.67
CA SER A 232 20.01 -4.40 -1.28
C SER A 232 20.69 -5.40 -2.21
N ASP A 233 20.59 -6.70 -1.89
CA ASP A 233 21.16 -7.78 -2.70
C ASP A 233 20.22 -8.25 -3.82
N VAL A 234 18.92 -7.95 -3.69
CA VAL A 234 17.84 -8.33 -4.61
C VAL A 234 17.74 -7.37 -5.80
N LEU A 235 17.86 -6.06 -5.52
CA LEU A 235 17.60 -4.99 -6.47
C LEU A 235 18.91 -4.40 -7.03
N THR A 236 18.89 -4.02 -8.30
CA THR A 236 20.04 -3.40 -8.98
C THR A 236 19.60 -2.33 -9.97
N ASP A 237 20.47 -1.37 -10.22
CA ASP A 237 20.40 -0.39 -11.31
C ASP A 237 21.18 -0.85 -12.56
N ASP A 238 21.75 -2.05 -12.54
CA ASP A 238 22.40 -2.66 -13.69
C ASP A 238 21.34 -3.17 -14.68
N ALA A 239 21.15 -2.44 -15.78
CA ALA A 239 20.22 -2.80 -16.85
C ALA A 239 20.67 -4.02 -17.69
N THR A 240 21.83 -4.63 -17.40
CA THR A 240 22.30 -5.84 -18.08
C THR A 240 21.68 -7.12 -17.55
N VAL A 241 21.09 -7.09 -16.34
CA VAL A 241 20.35 -8.25 -15.78
C VAL A 241 19.11 -8.59 -16.62
N ARG A 242 18.53 -9.76 -16.36
CA ARG A 242 17.49 -10.33 -17.23
C ARG A 242 16.06 -10.10 -16.75
N ILE A 243 15.87 -9.68 -15.50
CA ILE A 243 14.55 -9.41 -14.92
C ILE A 243 14.47 -7.92 -14.61
N HIS A 244 13.45 -7.25 -15.15
CA HIS A 244 13.25 -5.81 -15.01
C HIS A 244 11.91 -5.52 -14.34
N ALA A 245 11.92 -4.57 -13.41
CA ALA A 245 10.74 -3.93 -12.80
C ALA A 245 10.81 -2.39 -12.93
N CYS A 246 11.69 -1.90 -13.80
CA CYS A 246 11.80 -0.49 -14.15
C CYS A 246 10.61 -0.03 -15.01
N GLN A 247 9.98 1.08 -14.64
CA GLN A 247 8.79 1.59 -15.34
C GLN A 247 9.14 2.43 -16.59
N ASP A 248 10.41 2.67 -16.88
CA ASP A 248 10.86 3.62 -17.91
C ASP A 248 10.70 3.13 -19.37
N HIS A 249 10.18 1.93 -19.62
CA HIS A 249 10.11 1.39 -20.98
C HIS A 249 8.87 1.77 -21.81
N PHE A 250 7.87 2.45 -21.25
CA PHE A 250 6.59 2.66 -21.96
C PHE A 250 5.91 4.02 -21.76
N SER A 251 6.66 5.11 -21.62
CA SER A 251 6.11 6.48 -21.83
C SER A 251 5.63 6.75 -23.27
N ALA A 252 5.59 5.74 -24.14
CA ALA A 252 5.10 5.80 -25.51
C ALA A 252 3.69 5.21 -25.70
N PHE A 253 3.01 4.70 -24.66
CA PHE A 253 1.65 4.14 -24.76
C PHE A 253 0.60 4.83 -23.88
N GLU A 254 0.98 5.84 -23.08
CA GLU A 254 0.06 6.55 -22.18
C GLU A 254 -0.46 7.88 -22.77
N GLU A 255 -0.82 7.88 -24.06
CA GLU A 255 -1.77 8.87 -24.61
C GLU A 255 -2.85 8.16 -25.44
N SER A 256 -3.77 7.43 -24.79
CA SER A 256 -5.14 7.33 -25.30
C SER A 256 -6.13 6.93 -24.19
N PRO A 257 -7.29 7.60 -24.06
CA PRO A 257 -8.31 7.30 -23.05
C PRO A 257 -9.21 6.11 -23.44
N GLU A 258 -8.63 4.97 -23.84
CA GLU A 258 -9.38 3.79 -24.32
C GLU A 258 -9.06 2.49 -23.56
N GLU A 259 -8.91 2.54 -22.23
CA GLU A 259 -8.74 1.30 -21.43
C GLU A 259 -10.00 0.42 -21.35
N ASP A 260 -11.17 0.92 -21.77
CA ASP A 260 -12.42 0.11 -21.80
C ASP A 260 -12.59 -0.75 -23.09
N GLU A 261 -11.89 -0.46 -24.19
CA GLU A 261 -12.08 -1.21 -25.45
C GLU A 261 -11.17 -2.44 -25.61
N MET A 262 -10.05 -2.52 -24.90
CA MET A 262 -9.07 -3.59 -25.12
C MET A 262 -9.52 -4.94 -24.55
N TYR A 263 -10.32 -4.93 -23.47
CA TYR A 263 -10.93 -6.15 -22.91
C TYR A 263 -11.94 -6.81 -23.88
N HIS A 264 -12.54 -6.02 -24.78
CA HIS A 264 -13.55 -6.50 -25.73
C HIS A 264 -13.01 -7.00 -27.08
N ARG A 265 -11.70 -6.80 -27.38
CA ARG A 265 -11.09 -7.18 -28.68
C ARG A 265 -10.30 -8.50 -28.68
N LEU A 266 -10.29 -9.26 -27.60
CA LEU A 266 -9.67 -10.59 -27.60
C LEU A 266 -10.40 -11.54 -28.57
N PRO A 267 -9.69 -12.28 -29.46
CA PRO A 267 -10.30 -13.22 -30.38
C PRO A 267 -11.14 -14.27 -29.64
N LYS A 268 -12.37 -14.55 -30.12
CA LYS A 268 -13.32 -15.52 -29.55
C LYS A 268 -12.75 -16.93 -29.29
N ARG A 269 -11.57 -17.27 -29.80
CA ARG A 269 -10.90 -18.57 -29.59
C ARG A 269 -10.26 -18.76 -28.21
N LEU A 270 -10.08 -17.69 -27.41
CA LEU A 270 -9.54 -17.79 -26.05
C LEU A 270 -10.62 -17.83 -24.95
N ARG A 271 -11.90 -17.94 -25.32
CA ARG A 271 -13.06 -17.99 -24.40
C ARG A 271 -13.63 -19.40 -24.21
N GLN A 272 -12.82 -20.45 -24.32
CA GLN A 272 -13.28 -21.81 -24.06
C GLN A 272 -12.98 -22.20 -22.61
N GLU A 273 -14.02 -22.28 -21.80
CA GLU A 273 -14.00 -22.89 -20.48
C GLU A 273 -13.67 -24.40 -20.60
N PRO A 274 -12.97 -24.99 -19.61
CA PRO A 274 -12.75 -26.43 -19.58
C PRO A 274 -14.10 -27.14 -19.40
N ASN A 275 -14.38 -28.05 -20.33
CA ASN A 275 -15.60 -28.85 -20.35
C ASN A 275 -15.56 -29.86 -19.18
N ILE A 276 -16.22 -29.52 -18.07
CA ILE A 276 -16.47 -30.45 -16.96
C ILE A 276 -17.78 -31.18 -17.30
N ASN A 277 -17.67 -32.29 -18.02
CA ASN A 277 -18.61 -33.42 -17.98
C ASN A 277 -18.06 -34.59 -18.81
N SER A 278 -17.30 -35.46 -18.15
CA SER A 278 -17.30 -36.93 -18.29
C SER A 278 -16.30 -37.54 -17.32
#